data_AF-A0A2T4TY51-F1
#
_entry.id   AF-A0A2T4TY51-F1
#
_cell.length_a   1.000
_cell.length_b   1.000
_cell.length_c   1.000
_cell.angle_alpha   90.00
_cell.angle_beta   90.00
_cell.angle_gamma   90.00
#
_symmetry.space_group_name_H-M   'P 1'
#
loop_
_entity.id
_entity.type
_entity.pdbx_description
1 polymer ?
#
loop_
_entity_poly.entity_id
_entity_poly.type
_entity_poly.pdbx_seq_one_letter_code
_entity_poly.pdbx_strand_id
1 'polypeptide(L)'
;MTVIEIDAGAEEIKKKMPSFNYTQLLKAISDKSSLTKAYNEAENNYEKLQIFRVLQEGSPGNNDVFRKFINETFHIENEHVMQLNPRKYELVPSFIIVECNRIVASSV
;
A
#
# COMPACT_ATOMS: atom_id res chain seq x y z
N MET A 1 -8.15 3.14 20.36
CA MET A 1 -6.88 2.64 20.90
C MET A 1 -6.32 3.67 21.84
N THR A 2 -5.89 3.22 23.02
CA THR A 2 -5.17 4.01 24.01
C THR A 2 -3.68 4.06 23.66
N VAL A 3 -2.96 5.06 24.20
CA VAL A 3 -1.51 5.19 24.01
C VAL A 3 -0.78 3.95 24.53
N ILE A 4 -1.23 3.38 25.64
CA ILE A 4 -0.67 2.18 26.27
C ILE A 4 -0.75 0.96 25.33
N GLU A 5 -1.88 0.78 24.65
CA GLU A 5 -2.05 -0.33 23.69
C GLU A 5 -1.14 -0.18 22.47
N ILE A 6 -0.97 1.06 21.97
CA ILE A 6 -0.10 1.35 20.83
C ILE A 6 1.37 1.08 21.19
N ASP A 7 1.81 1.55 22.37
CA ASP A 7 3.18 1.35 22.82
C ASP A 7 3.51 -0.13 23.03
N ALA A 8 2.60 -0.88 23.68
CA ALA A 8 2.76 -2.32 23.88
C ALA A 8 2.87 -3.07 22.54
N GLY A 9 2.01 -2.73 21.56
CA GLY A 9 2.08 -3.31 20.22
C GLY A 9 3.36 -2.94 19.47
N ALA A 10 3.80 -1.68 19.58
CA ALA A 10 5.02 -1.22 18.93
C ALA A 10 6.27 -1.92 19.48
N GLU A 11 6.35 -2.14 20.79
CA GLU A 11 7.45 -2.89 21.41
C GLU A 11 7.48 -4.35 20.96
N GLU A 12 6.32 -5.00 20.78
CA GLU A 12 6.26 -6.36 20.26
C GLU A 12 6.78 -6.44 18.81
N ILE A 13 6.45 -5.46 17.96
CA ILE A 13 6.96 -5.39 16.58
C ILE A 13 8.47 -5.16 16.58
N LYS A 14 8.99 -4.28 17.46
CA LYS A 14 10.44 -3.99 17.55
C LYS A 14 11.29 -5.22 17.84
N LYS A 15 10.76 -6.22 18.55
CA LYS A 15 11.47 -7.50 18.78
C LYS A 15 11.82 -8.21 17.47
N LYS A 16 11.00 -8.06 16.42
CA LYS A 16 11.22 -8.65 15.09
C LYS A 16 11.82 -7.66 14.10
N MET A 17 11.60 -6.36 14.32
CA MET A 17 12.07 -5.29 13.45
C MET A 17 12.58 -4.11 14.31
N PRO A 18 13.85 -4.13 14.74
CA PRO A 18 14.38 -3.16 15.70
C PRO A 18 14.30 -1.70 15.25
N SER A 19 14.29 -1.44 13.95
CA SER A 19 14.15 -0.12 13.35
C SER A 19 12.71 0.41 13.30
N PHE A 20 11.71 -0.35 13.79
CA PHE A 20 10.32 0.03 13.74
C PHE A 20 10.02 1.29 14.58
N ASN A 21 9.41 2.29 13.95
CA ASN A 21 8.91 3.49 14.61
C ASN A 21 7.49 3.81 14.13
N TYR A 22 6.51 3.54 15.00
CA TYR A 22 5.09 3.72 14.70
C TYR A 22 4.76 5.15 14.30
N THR A 23 5.19 6.15 15.08
CA THR A 23 4.85 7.56 14.84
C THR A 23 5.42 8.07 13.52
N GLN A 24 6.67 7.70 13.19
CA GLN A 24 7.30 8.07 11.93
C GLN A 24 6.59 7.40 10.74
N LEU A 25 6.28 6.10 10.85
CA LEU A 25 5.57 5.37 9.81
C LEU A 25 4.16 5.94 9.59
N LEU A 26 3.41 6.19 10.67
CA LEU A 26 2.08 6.78 10.60
C LEU A 26 2.12 8.16 9.91
N LYS A 27 3.11 8.99 10.26
CA LYS A 27 3.31 10.29 9.61
C LYS A 27 3.60 10.13 8.11
N ALA A 28 4.45 9.18 7.74
CA ALA A 28 4.81 8.93 6.34
C ALA A 28 3.61 8.43 5.51
N ILE A 29 2.79 7.52 6.04
CA ILE A 29 1.60 7.00 5.33
C ILE A 29 0.42 7.98 5.35
N SER A 30 0.39 8.94 6.28
CA SER A 30 -0.66 9.96 6.31
C SER A 30 -0.38 11.14 5.36
N ASP A 31 0.87 11.29 4.91
CA ASP A 31 1.26 12.34 3.97
C ASP A 31 1.18 11.86 2.52
N LYS A 32 0.25 12.45 1.76
CA LYS A 32 0.05 12.13 0.34
C LYS A 32 1.31 12.37 -0.49
N SER A 33 2.10 13.40 -0.18
CA SER A 33 3.33 13.68 -0.94
C SER A 33 4.37 12.57 -0.76
N SER A 34 4.59 12.15 0.49
CA SER A 34 5.45 11.02 0.84
C SER A 34 5.01 9.72 0.19
N LEU A 35 3.70 9.44 0.17
CA LEU A 35 3.15 8.26 -0.49
C LEU A 35 3.29 8.31 -2.02
N THR A 36 3.02 9.45 -2.66
CA THR A 36 3.21 9.60 -4.12
C THR A 36 4.68 9.45 -4.49
N LYS A 37 5.60 9.97 -3.68
CA LYS A 37 7.03 9.76 -3.87
C LYS A 37 7.38 8.25 -3.78
N ALA A 38 6.92 7.58 -2.73
CA ALA A 38 7.15 6.14 -2.57
C ALA A 38 6.56 5.32 -3.72
N TYR A 39 5.39 5.69 -4.24
CA TYR A 39 4.77 5.06 -5.41
C TYR A 39 5.66 5.18 -6.66
N ASN A 40 6.26 6.35 -6.88
CA ASN A 40 7.15 6.58 -8.03
C ASN A 40 8.48 5.83 -7.90
N GLU A 41 8.99 5.68 -6.68
CA GLU A 41 10.27 5.02 -6.36
C GLU A 41 10.15 3.49 -6.22
N ALA A 42 8.95 2.93 -6.13
CA ALA A 42 8.74 1.50 -5.95
C ALA A 42 9.34 0.66 -7.08
N GLU A 43 10.04 -0.42 -6.71
CA GLU A 43 10.88 -1.22 -7.60
C GLU A 43 10.10 -2.27 -8.41
N ASN A 44 8.91 -2.65 -7.94
CA ASN A 44 8.07 -3.65 -8.58
C ASN A 44 6.60 -3.21 -8.64
N ASN A 45 5.84 -3.79 -9.56
CA ASN A 45 4.44 -3.41 -9.78
C ASN A 45 3.54 -3.77 -8.59
N TYR A 46 3.92 -4.79 -7.83
CA TYR A 46 3.21 -5.19 -6.63
C TYR A 46 3.25 -4.10 -5.54
N GLU A 47 4.43 -3.58 -5.25
CA GLU A 47 4.62 -2.49 -4.29
C GLU A 47 3.91 -1.22 -4.74
N LYS A 48 3.99 -0.87 -6.04
CA LYS A 48 3.19 0.22 -6.61
C LYS A 48 1.71 0.05 -6.33
N LEU A 49 1.18 -1.14 -6.57
CA LEU A 49 -0.23 -1.43 -6.36
C LEU A 49 -0.64 -1.29 -4.89
N GLN A 50 0.16 -1.79 -3.94
CA GLN A 50 -0.15 -1.66 -2.52
C GLN A 50 -0.09 -0.20 -2.05
N ILE A 51 0.89 0.58 -2.49
CA ILE A 51 0.97 2.02 -2.18
C ILE A 51 -0.22 2.77 -2.79
N PHE A 52 -0.60 2.44 -4.02
CA PHE A 52 -1.78 3.01 -4.68
C PHE A 52 -3.06 2.78 -3.86
N ARG A 53 -3.25 1.59 -3.29
CA ARG A 53 -4.42 1.29 -2.45
C ARG A 53 -4.50 2.21 -1.23
N VAL A 54 -3.38 2.46 -0.57
CA VAL A 54 -3.29 3.39 0.57
C VAL A 54 -3.57 4.83 0.12
N LEU A 55 -2.98 5.28 -1.00
CA LEU A 55 -3.23 6.61 -1.57
C LEU A 55 -4.70 6.89 -1.87
N GLN A 56 -5.45 5.85 -2.25
CA GLN A 56 -6.88 5.96 -2.57
C GLN A 56 -7.79 5.79 -1.34
N GLU A 57 -7.26 5.34 -0.20
CA GLU A 57 -8.03 5.17 1.04
C GLU A 57 -8.61 6.53 1.49
N GLY A 58 -9.94 6.60 1.67
CA GLY A 58 -10.63 7.84 2.05
C GLY A 58 -10.84 8.89 0.94
N SER A 59 -10.35 8.70 -0.28
CA SER A 59 -10.67 9.61 -1.40
C SER A 59 -12.16 9.51 -1.78
N PRO A 60 -12.94 10.62 -1.75
CA PRO A 60 -14.33 10.66 -2.17
C PRO A 60 -14.42 10.69 -3.70
N GLY A 61 -13.97 9.60 -4.32
CA GLY A 61 -14.13 9.30 -5.74
C GLY A 61 -14.97 8.04 -5.84
N ASN A 62 -16.22 8.22 -6.25
CA ASN A 62 -17.24 7.19 -6.45
C ASN A 62 -16.67 5.86 -6.92
N ASN A 63 -17.00 4.77 -6.21
CA ASN A 63 -17.18 3.40 -6.73
C ASN A 63 -16.57 3.11 -8.11
N ASP A 64 -15.26 3.32 -8.25
CA ASP A 64 -14.61 3.03 -9.51
C ASP A 64 -14.54 1.51 -9.60
N VAL A 65 -15.13 0.95 -10.66
CA VAL A 65 -15.09 -0.49 -10.95
C VAL A 65 -13.65 -0.98 -10.87
N PHE A 66 -12.70 -0.15 -11.29
CA PHE A 66 -11.27 -0.41 -11.16
C PHE A 66 -10.83 -0.57 -9.70
N ARG A 67 -11.19 0.35 -8.81
CA ARG A 67 -10.84 0.27 -7.39
C ARG A 67 -11.43 -0.97 -6.72
N LYS A 68 -12.70 -1.29 -7.01
CA LYS A 68 -13.35 -2.50 -6.50
C LYS A 68 -12.63 -3.76 -7.00
N PHE A 69 -12.34 -3.81 -8.30
CA PHE A 69 -11.58 -4.90 -8.92
C PHE A 69 -10.22 -5.11 -8.25
N ILE A 70 -9.45 -4.04 -8.02
CA ILE A 70 -8.15 -4.14 -7.35
C ILE A 70 -8.28 -4.66 -5.91
N ASN A 71 -9.25 -4.13 -5.16
CA ASN A 71 -9.45 -4.55 -3.78
C ASN A 71 -9.87 -6.02 -3.65
N GLU A 72 -10.71 -6.53 -4.55
CA GLU A 72 -11.15 -7.94 -4.52
C GLU A 72 -10.09 -8.89 -5.09
N THR A 73 -9.35 -8.48 -6.12
CA THR A 73 -8.40 -9.34 -6.84
C THR A 73 -7.03 -9.42 -6.16
N PHE A 74 -6.53 -8.31 -5.61
CA PHE A 74 -5.17 -8.19 -5.05
C PHE A 74 -5.19 -8.11 -3.52
N HIS A 75 -5.94 -9.03 -2.90
CA HIS A 75 -5.96 -9.17 -1.44
C HIS A 75 -4.66 -9.84 -0.99
N ILE A 76 -3.86 -9.15 -0.16
CA ILE A 76 -2.52 -9.59 0.31
C ILE A 76 -2.56 -11.03 0.84
N GLU A 77 -3.60 -11.38 1.59
CA GLU A 77 -3.77 -12.73 2.15
C GLU A 77 -3.97 -13.80 1.06
N ASN A 78 -4.79 -13.53 0.04
CA ASN A 78 -5.07 -14.48 -1.02
C ASN A 78 -3.85 -14.68 -1.92
N GLU A 79 -3.11 -13.61 -2.21
CA GLU A 79 -1.92 -13.67 -3.06
C GLU A 79 -0.78 -14.43 -2.39
N HIS A 80 -0.46 -14.12 -1.13
CA HIS A 80 0.65 -14.79 -0.45
C HIS A 80 0.37 -16.27 -0.14
N VAL A 81 -0.90 -16.68 -0.09
CA VAL A 81 -1.29 -18.08 0.16
C VAL A 81 -1.34 -18.90 -1.13
N MET A 82 -1.87 -18.34 -2.22
CA MET A 82 -2.20 -19.11 -3.44
C MET A 82 -1.31 -18.78 -4.64
N GLN A 83 -0.42 -17.79 -4.55
CA GLN A 83 0.44 -17.36 -5.65
C GLN A 83 1.93 -17.46 -5.30
N LEU A 84 2.77 -17.44 -6.35
CA LEU A 84 4.21 -17.26 -6.20
C LEU A 84 4.50 -15.87 -5.63
N ASN A 85 5.66 -15.72 -4.96
CA ASN A 85 6.05 -14.45 -4.35
C ASN A 85 5.89 -13.27 -5.35
N PRO A 86 4.92 -12.36 -5.15
CA PRO A 86 4.57 -11.34 -6.13
C PRO A 86 5.62 -10.22 -6.23
N ARG A 87 6.57 -10.14 -5.29
CA ARG A 87 7.75 -9.28 -5.40
C ARG A 87 8.85 -9.89 -6.27
N LYS A 88 8.87 -11.21 -6.41
CA LYS A 88 9.86 -11.94 -7.22
C LYS A 88 9.35 -12.23 -8.62
N TYR A 89 8.07 -12.53 -8.73
CA TYR A 89 7.40 -12.84 -9.98
C TYR A 89 6.41 -11.71 -10.23
N GLU A 90 6.65 -10.92 -11.28
CA GLU A 90 5.79 -9.80 -11.69
C GLU A 90 4.42 -10.32 -12.16
N LEU A 91 3.52 -10.55 -11.20
CA LEU A 91 2.19 -11.12 -11.45
C LEU A 91 1.13 -10.05 -11.73
N VAL A 92 1.42 -8.78 -11.46
CA VAL A 92 0.47 -7.67 -11.70
C VAL A 92 0.46 -7.32 -13.19
N PRO A 93 -0.69 -7.43 -13.88
CA PRO A 93 -0.80 -7.05 -15.28
C PRO A 93 -0.44 -5.58 -15.53
N SER A 94 0.30 -5.32 -16.62
CA SER A 94 0.79 -3.98 -16.95
C SER A 94 -0.31 -2.93 -17.15
N PHE A 95 -1.47 -3.32 -17.68
CA PHE A 95 -2.60 -2.40 -17.89
C PHE A 95 -3.14 -1.81 -16.57
N ILE A 96 -3.04 -2.56 -15.47
CA ILE A 96 -3.42 -2.08 -14.13
C ILE A 96 -2.51 -0.94 -13.70
N ILE A 97 -1.21 -1.11 -13.90
CA ILE A 97 -0.21 -0.11 -13.51
C ILE A 97 -0.32 1.16 -14.36
N VAL A 98 -0.63 1.01 -15.65
CA VAL A 98 -0.93 2.17 -16.53
C VAL A 98 -2.10 2.99 -15.96
N GLU A 99 -3.15 2.31 -15.53
CA GLU A 99 -4.34 2.96 -14.96
C GLU A 99 -4.03 3.60 -13.58
N CYS A 100 -3.30 2.90 -12.70
CA CYS A 100 -2.84 3.47 -11.43
C CYS A 100 -2.00 4.74 -11.66
N ASN A 101 -1.05 4.71 -12.61
CA ASN A 101 -0.23 5.88 -12.96
C ASN A 101 -1.09 7.06 -13.44
N ARG A 102 -2.12 6.80 -14.27
CA ARG A 102 -3.06 7.82 -14.75
C ARG A 102 -3.79 8.48 -13.59
N ILE A 103 -4.31 7.69 -12.66
CA ILE A 103 -5.07 8.18 -11.50
C ILE A 103 -4.18 8.97 -10.55
N VAL A 104 -2.97 8.47 -10.26
CA VAL A 104 -2.00 9.17 -9.39
C VAL A 104 -1.58 10.50 -10.01
N ALA A 105 -1.28 10.54 -11.31
CA ALA A 105 -0.92 11.78 -12.00
C ALA A 105 -2.06 12.81 -12.06
N SER A 106 -3.31 12.36 -12.11
CA SER A 106 -4.50 13.23 -12.14
C SER A 106 -4.93 13.75 -10.76
N SER A 107 -4.35 13.21 -9.68
CA SER A 107 -4.68 13.56 -8.29
C SER A 107 -3.70 14.56 -7.66
N VAL A 108 -2.75 15.08 -8.45
CA VAL A 108 -1.77 16.11 -8.08
C VAL A 108 -2.28 17.49 -8.49
#